data_AF-A0A918T967-F1
#
_entry.id   AF-A0A918T967-F1
#
_cell.length_a   1.000
_cell.length_b   1.000
_cell.length_c   1.000
_cell.angle_alpha   90.00
_cell.angle_beta   90.00
_cell.angle_gamma   90.00
#
_symmetry.space_group_name_H-M   'P 1'
#
loop_
_entity.id
_entity.type
_entity.pdbx_description
1 polymer ?
#
loop_
_entity_poly.entity_id
_entity_poly.type
_entity_poly.pdbx_seq_one_letter_code
_entity_poly.pdbx_strand_id
1 'polypeptide(L)'
;MTDDDTRYEAVSSRDARFDGAFFFAVRTTGIYCRPSCPAVTPKRRNVAFFPTAAAAQGHGFRACRRCRPDAVPGSAEWNVRADVVGRAVRLIGDGVVDREGVPGLAVRLGYSTRQVQRQLTAELGAGPVALARAQRAHTARVLLQTTALPVTEIAFAAGFASVRQFNDTIRTVYARTPTELRAEKPAAAAAATGVPLRLAHRGPYAAAEVFDLLAAEALPGVEEVTGPPGARTYRRALRLPYGPGVVAVDEHAPGRWLEARLRLADLRDLTTAVHRLRRLLDLDADPYAVAERLGADPGLAAEVAARPGVRSPGAADPEEYALRAVLGPGESARVLAAHGTPLDAPDGTLRALFPTPAALTGHPVAGPLARALADGTLRLDPGADRDEAALGLGAVPGMDPGTAALIRVRSLGDPDVPDPDAPGADDAGTRPWRSYARRYRAAARRG
;
A
#
# COMPACT_ATOMS: atom_id res chain seq x y z
N MET A 1 15.48 5.24 31.03
CA MET A 1 14.50 5.88 30.13
C MET A 1 13.51 4.81 29.74
N THR A 2 12.24 4.92 30.13
CA THR A 2 11.24 3.94 29.70
C THR A 2 10.98 4.11 28.20
N ASP A 3 10.54 3.05 27.51
CA ASP A 3 10.02 3.11 26.13
C ASP A 3 9.02 4.27 25.96
N ASP A 4 8.25 4.50 27.01
CA ASP A 4 7.23 5.52 27.15
C ASP A 4 7.77 6.97 27.30
N ASP A 5 8.94 7.15 27.92
CA ASP A 5 9.62 8.45 27.97
C ASP A 5 10.19 8.83 26.59
N THR A 6 10.78 7.85 25.90
CA THR A 6 11.29 8.01 24.53
C THR A 6 10.17 8.43 23.57
N ARG A 7 9.00 7.79 23.67
CA ARG A 7 7.80 8.18 22.90
C ARG A 7 7.35 9.60 23.21
N TYR A 8 7.43 10.03 24.47
CA TYR A 8 7.04 11.39 24.85
C TYR A 8 8.03 12.44 24.33
N GLU A 9 9.33 12.14 24.31
CA GLU A 9 10.35 12.99 23.70
C GLU A 9 10.10 13.16 22.19
N ALA A 10 9.81 12.07 21.48
CA ALA A 10 9.44 12.11 20.06
C ALA A 10 8.19 12.99 19.79
N VAL A 11 7.18 12.94 20.68
CA VAL A 11 6.02 13.84 20.61
C VAL A 11 6.40 15.29 20.90
N SER A 12 7.29 15.51 21.87
CA SER A 12 7.73 16.84 22.28
C SER A 12 8.57 17.54 21.22
N SER A 13 9.41 16.78 20.51
CA SER A 13 10.21 17.25 19.36
C SER A 13 9.40 17.33 18.06
N ARG A 14 8.16 16.83 18.04
CA ARG A 14 7.28 16.75 16.86
C ARG A 14 7.92 16.00 15.69
N ASP A 15 8.66 14.95 16.00
CA ASP A 15 9.45 14.23 15.02
C ASP A 15 8.57 13.36 14.11
N ALA A 16 8.50 13.74 12.83
CA ALA A 16 7.70 13.05 11.82
C ALA A 16 8.23 11.67 11.43
N ARG A 17 9.46 11.30 11.84
CA ARG A 17 9.99 9.94 11.64
C ARG A 17 9.17 8.90 12.42
N PHE A 18 8.60 9.29 13.57
CA PHE A 18 7.78 8.41 14.40
C PHE A 18 6.29 8.36 14.00
N ASP A 19 5.87 9.14 12.99
CA ASP A 19 4.48 9.14 12.56
C ASP A 19 4.02 7.75 12.13
N GLY A 20 2.98 7.20 12.78
CA GLY A 20 2.46 5.85 12.49
C GLY A 20 3.25 4.69 13.10
N ALA A 21 4.45 4.94 13.66
CA ALA A 21 5.14 3.95 14.52
C ALA A 21 4.39 3.76 15.85
N PHE A 22 3.83 4.86 16.36
CA PHE A 22 2.86 4.84 17.45
C PHE A 22 1.93 6.06 17.33
N PHE A 23 0.90 6.07 18.18
CA PHE A 23 -0.04 7.15 18.36
C PHE A 23 -0.08 7.52 19.83
N PHE A 24 -0.29 8.79 20.13
CA PHE A 24 -0.48 9.24 21.51
C PHE A 24 -1.90 9.78 21.69
N ALA A 25 -2.49 9.54 22.84
CA ALA A 25 -3.81 10.03 23.19
C ALA A 25 -3.78 10.88 24.45
N VAL A 26 -4.58 11.95 24.44
CA VAL A 26 -4.66 12.92 25.51
C VAL A 26 -5.90 12.62 26.35
N ARG A 27 -5.70 12.12 27.57
CA ARG A 27 -6.75 11.69 28.50
C ARG A 27 -7.77 12.79 28.78
N THR A 28 -7.32 14.03 28.90
CA THR A 28 -8.19 15.17 29.23
C THR A 28 -9.08 15.61 28.09
N THR A 29 -8.71 15.34 26.83
CA THR A 29 -9.50 15.77 25.66
C THR A 29 -10.19 14.61 24.94
N GLY A 30 -9.80 13.35 25.23
CA GLY A 30 -10.29 12.18 24.51
C GLY A 30 -9.83 12.12 23.05
N ILE A 31 -8.67 12.70 22.71
CA ILE A 31 -8.18 12.80 21.33
C ILE A 31 -6.87 12.03 21.19
N TYR A 32 -6.73 11.23 20.12
CA TYR A 32 -5.45 10.68 19.72
C TYR A 32 -4.85 11.40 18.50
N CYS A 33 -3.52 11.42 18.44
CA CYS A 33 -2.68 12.18 17.53
C CYS A 33 -1.50 11.32 17.05
N ARG A 34 -0.89 11.76 15.94
CA ARG A 34 0.44 11.30 15.49
C ARG A 34 1.54 12.13 16.19
N PRO A 35 2.76 11.60 16.38
CA PRO A 35 3.89 12.31 17.00
C PRO A 35 4.18 13.71 16.45
N SER A 36 4.11 13.92 15.13
CA SER A 36 4.36 15.24 14.51
C SER A 36 3.22 16.25 14.63
N CYS A 37 2.22 16.01 15.49
CA CYS A 37 1.05 16.86 15.59
C CYS A 37 1.44 18.31 15.94
N PRO A 38 1.00 19.32 15.15
CA PRO A 38 1.35 20.72 15.40
C PRO A 38 0.54 21.35 16.56
N ALA A 39 -0.25 20.56 17.27
CA ALA A 39 -0.95 21.02 18.47
C ALA A 39 0.03 21.33 19.61
N VAL A 40 -0.46 21.98 20.65
CA VAL A 40 0.30 22.18 21.89
C VAL A 40 0.58 20.82 22.50
N THR A 41 1.84 20.56 22.85
CA THR A 41 2.27 19.30 23.46
C THR A 41 1.59 19.14 24.83
N PRO A 42 0.79 18.09 25.04
CA PRO A 42 0.12 17.84 26.32
C PRO A 42 1.12 17.48 27.42
N LYS A 43 0.80 17.75 28.69
CA LYS A 43 1.63 17.32 29.83
C LYS A 43 1.76 15.80 29.87
N ARG A 44 2.97 15.27 30.12
CA ARG A 44 3.27 13.82 30.21
C ARG A 44 2.22 12.98 30.93
N ARG A 45 1.78 13.41 32.12
CA ARG A 45 0.77 12.72 32.94
C ARG A 45 -0.58 12.50 32.26
N ASN A 46 -0.90 13.31 31.24
CA ASN A 46 -2.16 13.24 30.50
C ASN A 46 -2.06 12.42 29.21
N VAL A 47 -0.90 11.81 28.93
CA VAL A 47 -0.63 11.09 27.68
C VAL A 47 -0.67 9.58 27.90
N ALA A 48 -1.31 8.86 26.99
CA ALA A 48 -1.21 7.41 26.82
C ALA A 48 -0.73 7.11 25.39
N PHE A 49 -0.03 5.99 25.18
CA PHE A 49 0.46 5.59 23.87
C PHE A 49 -0.23 4.33 23.37
N PHE A 50 -0.38 4.24 22.05
CA PHE A 50 -1.03 3.13 21.37
C PHE A 50 -0.22 2.77 20.11
N PRO A 51 -0.05 1.47 19.80
CA PRO A 51 0.69 1.05 18.61
C PRO A 51 -0.06 1.38 17.31
N THR A 52 -1.39 1.39 17.32
CA THR A 52 -2.20 1.65 16.13
C THR A 52 -3.35 2.63 16.39
N ALA A 53 -3.82 3.29 15.32
CA ALA A 53 -5.03 4.10 15.37
C ALA A 53 -6.26 3.27 15.82
N ALA A 54 -6.34 2.00 15.38
CA ALA A 54 -7.40 1.08 15.80
C ALA A 54 -7.36 0.81 17.31
N ALA A 55 -6.17 0.65 17.92
CA ALA A 55 -6.02 0.48 19.35
C ALA A 55 -6.49 1.72 20.12
N ALA A 56 -6.10 2.92 19.68
CA ALA A 56 -6.55 4.17 20.31
C ALA A 56 -8.08 4.36 20.21
N GLN A 57 -8.66 4.07 19.04
CA GLN A 57 -10.12 4.11 18.83
C GLN A 57 -10.85 3.08 19.71
N GLY A 58 -10.30 1.87 19.85
CA GLY A 58 -10.83 0.85 20.74
C GLY A 58 -10.87 1.27 22.21
N HIS A 59 -9.98 2.18 22.62
CA HIS A 59 -9.97 2.80 23.96
C HIS A 59 -10.82 4.07 24.06
N GLY A 60 -11.66 4.36 23.06
CA GLY A 60 -12.61 5.48 23.09
C GLY A 60 -12.02 6.84 22.72
N PHE A 61 -10.79 6.90 22.21
CA PHE A 61 -10.20 8.16 21.73
C PHE A 61 -10.63 8.46 20.30
N ARG A 62 -11.03 9.71 20.04
CA ARG A 62 -11.36 10.18 18.68
C ARG A 62 -10.12 10.67 17.93
N ALA A 63 -10.17 10.63 16.61
CA ALA A 63 -9.07 11.13 15.77
C ALA A 63 -8.91 12.66 15.90
N CYS A 64 -7.67 13.13 15.95
CA CYS A 64 -7.35 14.56 15.89
C CYS A 64 -7.69 15.14 14.52
N ARG A 65 -8.46 16.23 14.50
CA ARG A 65 -8.87 16.90 13.25
C ARG A 65 -7.74 17.69 12.59
N ARG A 66 -6.74 18.09 13.39
CA ARG A 66 -5.62 18.92 12.94
C ARG A 66 -4.53 18.09 12.24
N CYS A 67 -4.05 17.03 12.89
CA CYS A 67 -3.00 16.18 12.33
C CYS A 67 -3.49 14.98 11.51
N ARG A 68 -4.82 14.69 11.56
CA ARG A 68 -5.47 13.60 10.81
C ARG A 68 -4.68 12.28 10.90
N PRO A 69 -4.51 11.74 12.11
CA PRO A 69 -3.68 10.55 12.33
C PRO A 69 -4.21 9.32 11.58
N ASP A 70 -5.49 9.31 11.22
CA ASP A 70 -6.14 8.28 10.41
C ASP A 70 -5.71 8.25 8.94
N ALA A 71 -5.08 9.32 8.44
CA ALA A 71 -4.57 9.41 7.07
C ALA A 71 -3.05 9.17 6.97
N VAL A 72 -2.40 8.89 8.09
CA VAL A 72 -0.95 8.62 8.14
C VAL A 72 -0.71 7.17 7.76
N PRO A 73 0.33 6.86 6.97
CA PRO A 73 0.81 5.49 6.80
C PRO A 73 0.93 4.76 8.16
N GLY A 74 0.51 3.50 8.26
CA GLY A 74 0.82 2.67 9.44
C GLY A 74 2.33 2.46 9.60
N SER A 75 2.82 1.89 10.71
CA SER A 75 4.26 1.70 10.94
C SER A 75 4.94 1.05 9.75
N ALA A 76 6.09 1.61 9.34
CA ALA A 76 6.86 1.09 8.21
C ALA A 76 7.36 -0.35 8.46
N GLU A 77 7.55 -0.71 9.73
CA GLU A 77 7.93 -2.06 10.15
C GLU A 77 6.97 -3.12 9.60
N TRP A 78 5.67 -2.83 9.51
CA TRP A 78 4.68 -3.80 9.02
C TRP A 78 4.82 -4.12 7.53
N ASN A 79 5.48 -3.26 6.76
CA ASN A 79 5.75 -3.50 5.33
C ASN A 79 7.00 -4.37 5.14
N VAL A 80 7.94 -4.30 6.07
CA VAL A 80 9.19 -5.07 6.05
C VAL A 80 8.99 -6.43 6.68
N ARG A 81 8.25 -6.51 7.80
CA ARG A 81 8.01 -7.76 8.53
C ARG A 81 7.33 -8.79 7.62
N ALA A 82 8.01 -9.91 7.44
CA ALA A 82 7.49 -11.07 6.73
C ALA A 82 6.64 -11.99 7.62
N ASP A 83 6.53 -11.68 8.91
CA ASP A 83 5.78 -12.50 9.87
C ASP A 83 4.25 -12.40 9.69
N VAL A 84 3.54 -13.20 10.49
CA VAL A 84 2.08 -13.32 10.45
C VAL A 84 1.38 -11.97 10.68
N VAL A 85 1.92 -11.09 11.51
CA VAL A 85 1.30 -9.80 11.82
C VAL A 85 1.45 -8.84 10.64
N GLY A 86 2.65 -8.72 10.07
CA GLY A 86 2.88 -7.92 8.87
C GLY A 86 2.05 -8.41 7.68
N ARG A 87 2.00 -9.73 7.46
CA ARG A 87 1.13 -10.37 6.45
C ARG A 87 -0.35 -10.06 6.70
N ALA A 88 -0.82 -10.17 7.93
CA ALA A 88 -2.22 -9.88 8.28
C ALA A 88 -2.60 -8.42 8.03
N VAL A 89 -1.75 -7.47 8.40
CA VAL A 89 -2.00 -6.03 8.15
C VAL A 89 -2.14 -5.75 6.66
N ARG A 90 -1.27 -6.32 5.82
CA ARG A 90 -1.34 -6.20 4.35
C ARG A 90 -2.65 -6.80 3.79
N LEU A 91 -3.06 -7.97 4.26
CA LEU A 91 -4.32 -8.61 3.85
C LEU A 91 -5.57 -7.85 4.32
N ILE A 92 -5.55 -7.30 5.54
CA ILE A 92 -6.63 -6.45 6.05
C ILE A 92 -6.73 -5.17 5.22
N GLY A 93 -5.60 -4.56 4.90
CA GLY A 93 -5.52 -3.40 4.00
C GLY A 93 -6.08 -3.72 2.61
N ASP A 94 -5.71 -4.85 2.04
CA ASP A 94 -6.28 -5.32 0.76
C ASP A 94 -7.77 -5.69 0.85
N GLY A 95 -8.41 -5.64 2.04
CA GLY A 95 -9.85 -5.81 2.23
C GLY A 95 -10.30 -7.26 2.46
N VAL A 96 -9.39 -8.18 2.79
CA VAL A 96 -9.73 -9.61 3.01
C VAL A 96 -10.75 -9.79 4.12
N VAL A 97 -10.64 -9.05 5.23
CA VAL A 97 -11.60 -9.16 6.34
C VAL A 97 -12.99 -8.69 5.94
N ASP A 98 -13.10 -7.70 5.04
CA ASP A 98 -14.39 -7.21 4.57
C ASP A 98 -15.05 -8.21 3.61
N ARG A 99 -14.26 -8.94 2.81
CA ARG A 99 -14.75 -9.91 1.81
C ARG A 99 -14.99 -11.31 2.37
N GLU A 100 -14.05 -11.82 3.16
CA GLU A 100 -13.98 -13.23 3.58
C GLU A 100 -14.09 -13.39 5.11
N GLY A 101 -14.17 -12.27 5.83
CA GLY A 101 -14.17 -12.28 7.29
C GLY A 101 -12.82 -12.68 7.90
N VAL A 102 -12.81 -12.78 9.23
CA VAL A 102 -11.65 -13.29 9.98
C VAL A 102 -11.31 -14.76 9.64
N PRO A 103 -12.28 -15.65 9.34
CA PRO A 103 -11.97 -17.00 8.89
C PRO A 103 -11.12 -17.03 7.60
N GLY A 104 -11.48 -16.25 6.57
CA GLY A 104 -10.69 -16.19 5.33
C GLY A 104 -9.28 -15.64 5.55
N LEU A 105 -9.14 -14.59 6.37
CA LEU A 105 -7.83 -14.08 6.78
C LEU A 105 -6.98 -15.19 7.43
N ALA A 106 -7.57 -15.98 8.32
CA ALA A 106 -6.86 -17.04 9.03
C ALA A 106 -6.41 -18.18 8.09
N VAL A 107 -7.27 -18.59 7.15
CA VAL A 107 -6.94 -19.58 6.11
C VAL A 107 -5.77 -19.12 5.24
N ARG A 108 -5.77 -17.85 4.79
CA ARG A 108 -4.67 -17.30 3.98
C ARG A 108 -3.33 -17.24 4.72
N LEU A 109 -3.39 -17.03 6.04
CA LEU A 109 -2.20 -17.00 6.89
C LEU A 109 -1.73 -18.40 7.34
N GLY A 110 -2.56 -19.44 7.21
CA GLY A 110 -2.24 -20.79 7.69
C GLY A 110 -2.41 -20.97 9.20
N TYR A 111 -3.26 -20.17 9.85
CA TYR A 111 -3.49 -20.21 11.30
C TYR A 111 -4.98 -20.31 11.66
N SER A 112 -5.27 -20.63 12.91
CA SER A 112 -6.63 -20.52 13.44
C SER A 112 -7.03 -19.05 13.70
N THR A 113 -8.33 -18.76 13.62
CA THR A 113 -8.88 -17.42 13.91
C THR A 113 -8.49 -16.91 15.30
N ARG A 114 -8.45 -17.80 16.31
CA ARG A 114 -8.05 -17.48 17.68
C ARG A 114 -6.58 -17.07 17.77
N GLN A 115 -5.68 -17.76 17.05
CA GLN A 115 -4.26 -17.42 17.03
C GLN A 115 -4.03 -16.06 16.38
N VAL A 116 -4.67 -15.81 15.22
CA VAL A 116 -4.58 -14.51 14.53
C VAL A 116 -5.11 -13.40 15.44
N GLN A 117 -6.27 -13.58 16.06
CA GLN A 117 -6.85 -12.60 17.00
C GLN A 117 -5.88 -12.26 18.14
N ARG A 118 -5.29 -13.29 18.76
CA ARG A 118 -4.36 -13.14 19.89
C ARG A 118 -3.09 -12.40 19.47
N GLN A 119 -2.46 -12.79 18.36
CA GLN A 119 -1.24 -12.17 17.86
C GLN A 119 -1.45 -10.70 17.49
N LEU A 120 -2.51 -10.38 16.73
CA LEU A 120 -2.79 -8.99 16.38
C LEU A 120 -3.14 -8.13 17.61
N THR A 121 -3.87 -8.69 18.58
CA THR A 121 -4.21 -7.94 19.79
C THR A 121 -2.97 -7.67 20.64
N ALA A 122 -2.05 -8.64 20.75
CA ALA A 122 -0.81 -8.50 21.50
C ALA A 122 0.13 -7.45 20.87
N GLU A 123 0.31 -7.49 19.55
CA GLU A 123 1.30 -6.65 18.85
C GLU A 123 0.74 -5.29 18.41
N LEU A 124 -0.52 -5.25 17.96
CA LEU A 124 -1.15 -4.06 17.39
C LEU A 124 -2.14 -3.38 18.34
N GLY A 125 -2.36 -3.94 19.52
CA GLY A 125 -3.36 -3.46 20.49
C GLY A 125 -4.80 -3.57 20.00
N ALA A 126 -5.04 -4.23 18.86
CA ALA A 126 -6.33 -4.32 18.20
C ALA A 126 -6.46 -5.62 17.40
N GLY A 127 -7.63 -6.24 17.44
CA GLY A 127 -7.94 -7.43 16.64
C GLY A 127 -8.26 -7.12 15.16
N PRO A 128 -8.36 -8.14 14.30
CA PRO A 128 -8.63 -8.00 12.86
C PRO A 128 -9.88 -7.15 12.56
N VAL A 129 -10.98 -7.37 13.30
CA VAL A 129 -12.24 -6.64 13.10
C VAL A 129 -12.10 -5.15 13.43
N ALA A 130 -11.32 -4.81 14.47
CA ALA A 130 -11.08 -3.43 14.86
C ALA A 130 -10.20 -2.70 13.84
N LEU A 131 -9.18 -3.37 13.32
CA LEU A 131 -8.33 -2.86 12.25
C LEU A 131 -9.14 -2.59 10.97
N ALA A 132 -9.95 -3.57 10.54
CA ALA A 132 -10.84 -3.40 9.40
C ALA A 132 -11.85 -2.26 9.63
N ARG A 133 -12.44 -2.14 10.84
CA ARG A 133 -13.37 -1.05 11.18
C ARG A 133 -12.71 0.33 11.09
N ALA A 134 -11.46 0.47 11.53
CA ALA A 134 -10.72 1.72 11.42
C ALA A 134 -10.50 2.11 9.94
N GLN A 135 -10.16 1.13 9.09
CA GLN A 135 -10.02 1.33 7.65
C GLN A 135 -11.34 1.75 7.01
N ARG A 136 -12.45 1.07 7.32
CA ARG A 136 -13.79 1.43 6.83
C ARG A 136 -14.20 2.84 7.22
N ALA A 137 -13.91 3.26 8.44
CA ALA A 137 -14.17 4.62 8.91
C ALA A 137 -13.40 5.68 8.08
N HIS A 138 -12.14 5.39 7.75
CA HIS A 138 -11.33 6.26 6.89
C HIS A 138 -11.88 6.33 5.45
N THR A 139 -12.18 5.18 4.83
CA THR A 139 -12.77 5.10 3.49
C THR A 139 -14.11 5.86 3.43
N ALA A 140 -14.96 5.68 4.43
CA ALA A 140 -16.21 6.42 4.57
C ALA A 140 -15.99 7.94 4.61
N ARG A 141 -15.04 8.41 5.43
CA ARG A 141 -14.72 9.84 5.52
C ARG A 141 -14.27 10.40 4.18
N VAL A 142 -13.38 9.69 3.49
CA VAL A 142 -12.91 10.06 2.15
C VAL A 142 -14.11 10.25 1.22
N LEU A 143 -14.96 9.22 1.08
CA LEU A 143 -16.13 9.28 0.21
C LEU A 143 -17.11 10.40 0.60
N LEU A 144 -17.33 10.63 1.91
CA LEU A 144 -18.20 11.70 2.40
C LEU A 144 -17.69 13.10 2.00
N GLN A 145 -16.37 13.27 1.91
CA GLN A 145 -15.74 14.57 1.67
C GLN A 145 -15.43 14.81 0.18
N THR A 146 -15.27 13.75 -0.61
CA THR A 146 -14.83 13.85 -2.01
C THR A 146 -15.92 13.53 -3.03
N THR A 147 -17.05 12.95 -2.62
CA THR A 147 -18.15 12.56 -3.52
C THR A 147 -19.48 13.20 -3.13
N ALA A 148 -20.42 13.26 -4.07
CA ALA A 148 -21.79 13.73 -3.85
C ALA A 148 -22.79 12.59 -3.57
N LEU A 149 -22.32 11.35 -3.41
CA LEU A 149 -23.17 10.16 -3.30
C LEU A 149 -24.09 10.21 -2.09
N PRO A 150 -25.25 9.54 -2.11
CA PRO A 150 -26.07 9.34 -0.92
C PRO A 150 -25.27 8.72 0.23
N VAL A 151 -25.53 9.16 1.46
CA VAL A 151 -24.83 8.65 2.67
C VAL A 151 -25.01 7.14 2.83
N THR A 152 -26.17 6.62 2.43
CA THR A 152 -26.49 5.19 2.42
C THR A 152 -25.57 4.40 1.49
N GLU A 153 -25.36 4.88 0.27
CA GLU A 153 -24.43 4.26 -0.69
C GLU A 153 -22.99 4.28 -0.17
N ILE A 154 -22.57 5.40 0.42
CA ILE A 154 -21.23 5.51 1.02
C ILE A 154 -21.04 4.50 2.17
N ALA A 155 -22.07 4.25 2.98
CA ALA A 155 -21.97 3.27 4.05
C ALA A 155 -21.63 1.87 3.52
N PHE A 156 -22.33 1.42 2.48
CA PHE A 156 -22.08 0.11 1.87
C PHE A 156 -20.78 0.08 1.07
N ALA A 157 -20.47 1.15 0.32
CA ALA A 157 -19.19 1.30 -0.39
C ALA A 157 -17.98 1.29 0.55
N ALA A 158 -18.12 1.82 1.77
CA ALA A 158 -17.07 1.75 2.78
C ALA A 158 -17.01 0.40 3.50
N GLY A 159 -17.80 -0.61 3.09
CA GLY A 159 -17.77 -1.96 3.64
C GLY A 159 -18.59 -2.19 4.92
N PHE A 160 -19.50 -1.26 5.29
CA PHE A 160 -20.38 -1.47 6.45
C PHE A 160 -21.57 -2.36 6.09
N ALA A 161 -21.91 -3.30 6.99
CA ALA A 161 -23.06 -4.18 6.81
C ALA A 161 -24.41 -3.47 7.02
N SER A 162 -24.42 -2.34 7.71
CA SER A 162 -25.62 -1.52 7.90
C SER A 162 -25.31 -0.05 8.11
N VAL A 163 -26.27 0.80 7.72
CA VAL A 163 -26.22 2.26 7.93
C VAL A 163 -26.13 2.62 9.42
N ARG A 164 -26.78 1.82 10.29
CA ARG A 164 -26.68 2.00 11.75
C ARG A 164 -25.25 1.85 12.25
N GLN A 165 -24.58 0.74 11.90
CA GLN A 165 -23.20 0.49 12.27
C GLN A 165 -22.24 1.55 11.71
N PHE A 166 -22.49 2.01 10.48
CA PHE A 166 -21.78 3.12 9.87
C PHE A 166 -21.91 4.40 10.69
N ASN A 167 -23.15 4.82 10.99
CA ASN A 167 -23.42 6.02 11.79
C ASN A 167 -22.74 5.95 13.16
N ASP A 168 -22.86 4.82 13.85
CA ASP A 168 -22.26 4.61 15.17
C ASP A 168 -20.72 4.69 15.11
N THR A 169 -20.12 4.10 14.08
CA THR A 169 -18.67 4.13 13.87
C THR A 169 -18.16 5.53 13.57
N ILE A 170 -18.83 6.26 12.67
CA ILE A 170 -18.45 7.63 12.31
C ILE A 170 -18.56 8.56 13.53
N ARG A 171 -19.63 8.42 14.32
CA ARG A 171 -19.81 9.20 15.55
C ARG A 171 -18.73 8.89 16.58
N THR A 172 -18.37 7.61 16.75
CA THR A 172 -17.33 7.17 17.69
C THR A 172 -15.95 7.68 17.28
N VAL A 173 -15.56 7.50 16.02
CA VAL A 173 -14.18 7.80 15.56
C VAL A 173 -13.94 9.30 15.37
N TYR A 174 -14.95 10.05 14.92
CA TYR A 174 -14.80 11.45 14.51
C TYR A 174 -15.56 12.46 15.38
N ALA A 175 -16.42 12.01 16.30
CA ALA A 175 -17.33 12.85 17.08
C ALA A 175 -18.17 13.80 16.21
N ARG A 176 -18.66 13.25 15.09
CA ARG A 176 -19.47 13.92 14.07
C ARG A 176 -20.48 12.95 13.47
N THR A 177 -21.57 13.49 12.95
CA THR A 177 -22.47 12.74 12.06
C THR A 177 -21.89 12.69 10.64
N PRO A 178 -22.33 11.74 9.79
CA PRO A 178 -21.91 11.71 8.39
C PRO A 178 -22.19 13.01 7.63
N THR A 179 -23.33 13.66 7.90
CA THR A 179 -23.72 14.93 7.30
C THR A 179 -22.78 16.07 7.71
N GLU A 180 -22.41 16.14 8.98
CA GLU A 180 -21.45 17.14 9.46
C GLU A 180 -20.06 16.92 8.85
N LEU A 181 -19.58 15.67 8.76
CA LEU A 181 -18.29 15.37 8.12
C LEU A 181 -18.26 15.75 6.63
N ARG A 182 -19.39 15.58 5.94
CA ARG A 182 -19.56 16.02 4.56
C ARG A 182 -19.52 17.54 4.43
N ALA A 183 -20.13 18.26 5.37
CA ALA A 183 -20.13 19.72 5.39
C ALA A 183 -18.73 20.31 5.65
N GLU A 184 -17.84 19.59 6.32
CA GLU A 184 -16.42 19.95 6.52
C GLU A 184 -15.57 19.83 5.22
N LYS A 185 -16.19 19.94 4.04
CA LYS A 185 -15.56 19.78 2.72
C LYS A 185 -14.43 20.82 2.54
N PRO A 186 -13.21 20.40 2.16
CA PRO A 186 -12.19 21.34 1.70
C PRO A 186 -12.70 22.06 0.43
N ALA A 187 -12.50 23.38 0.35
CA ALA A 187 -12.74 24.10 -0.89
C ALA A 187 -11.82 23.54 -1.99
N ALA A 188 -12.39 23.32 -3.18
CA ALA A 188 -11.78 22.81 -4.41
C ALA A 188 -11.55 21.28 -4.50
N ALA A 189 -12.47 20.62 -5.20
CA ALA A 189 -12.20 19.55 -6.18
C ALA A 189 -13.47 19.39 -7.01
N ALA A 190 -13.78 20.39 -7.82
CA ALA A 190 -14.80 20.30 -8.88
C ALA A 190 -14.05 20.16 -10.20
N ALA A 191 -14.55 19.28 -11.08
CA ALA A 191 -14.12 19.04 -12.47
C ALA A 191 -13.09 17.93 -12.77
N ALA A 192 -12.93 16.90 -11.91
CA ALA A 192 -12.27 15.65 -12.32
C ALA A 192 -13.21 14.45 -12.21
N THR A 193 -13.23 13.59 -13.22
CA THR A 193 -13.95 12.31 -13.18
C THR A 193 -13.25 11.35 -12.21
N GLY A 194 -14.01 10.75 -11.29
CA GLY A 194 -13.51 9.80 -10.28
C GLY A 194 -13.34 10.38 -8.86
N VAL A 195 -12.95 9.53 -7.92
CA VAL A 195 -12.71 9.87 -6.51
C VAL A 195 -11.30 10.47 -6.38
N PRO A 196 -11.15 11.77 -6.06
CA PRO A 196 -9.84 12.37 -5.82
C PRO A 196 -9.30 11.93 -4.46
N LEU A 197 -8.02 11.58 -4.41
CA LEU A 197 -7.29 11.13 -3.24
C LEU A 197 -5.94 11.81 -3.12
N ARG A 198 -5.49 11.96 -1.88
CA ARG A 198 -4.10 12.30 -1.55
C ARG A 198 -3.46 11.09 -0.93
N LEU A 199 -2.54 10.46 -1.65
CA LEU A 199 -1.82 9.29 -1.20
C LEU A 199 -0.57 9.74 -0.42
N ALA A 200 -0.71 9.85 0.90
CA ALA A 200 0.38 10.28 1.76
C ALA A 200 1.55 9.28 1.75
N HIS A 201 2.78 9.80 1.74
CA HIS A 201 4.02 9.04 1.86
C HIS A 201 4.91 9.56 3.00
N ARG A 202 5.86 8.73 3.43
CA ARG A 202 6.82 9.05 4.50
C ARG A 202 8.03 9.77 3.92
N GLY A 203 8.44 10.90 4.51
CA GLY A 203 9.71 11.56 4.21
C GLY A 203 9.92 11.96 2.73
N PRO A 204 11.19 12.13 2.31
CA PRO A 204 11.55 12.38 0.92
C PRO A 204 11.04 11.28 -0.01
N TYR A 205 10.70 11.65 -1.24
CA TYR A 205 10.17 10.73 -2.24
C TYR A 205 10.70 11.10 -3.62
N ALA A 206 11.58 10.26 -4.17
CA ALA A 206 12.17 10.44 -5.48
C ALA A 206 11.16 10.03 -6.58
N ALA A 207 10.14 10.88 -6.80
CA ALA A 207 9.03 10.57 -7.72
C ALA A 207 9.51 10.25 -9.14
N ALA A 208 10.49 10.99 -9.65
CA ALA A 208 11.02 10.78 -10.99
C ALA A 208 11.50 9.34 -11.20
N GLU A 209 12.21 8.76 -10.23
CA GLU A 209 12.75 7.40 -10.29
C GLU A 209 11.66 6.31 -10.33
N VAL A 210 10.51 6.58 -9.70
CA VAL A 210 9.35 5.69 -9.72
C VAL A 210 8.64 5.80 -11.05
N PHE A 211 8.38 7.02 -11.52
CA PHE A 211 7.67 7.25 -12.78
C PHE A 211 8.50 6.86 -14.01
N ASP A 212 9.84 6.94 -13.95
CA ASP A 212 10.74 6.39 -14.97
C ASP A 212 10.58 4.88 -15.10
N LEU A 213 10.51 4.16 -13.96
CA LEU A 213 10.26 2.72 -13.95
C LEU A 213 8.90 2.38 -14.52
N LEU A 214 7.86 3.08 -14.07
CA LEU A 214 6.49 2.85 -14.54
C LEU A 214 6.36 3.13 -16.04
N ALA A 215 7.03 4.16 -16.56
CA ALA A 215 7.06 4.46 -17.99
C ALA A 215 7.80 3.38 -18.80
N ALA A 216 8.95 2.92 -18.30
CA ALA A 216 9.74 1.87 -18.97
C ALA A 216 9.04 0.52 -19.02
N GLU A 217 8.24 0.19 -18.00
CA GLU A 217 7.53 -1.08 -17.91
C GLU A 217 6.09 -1.04 -18.44
N ALA A 218 5.56 0.14 -18.79
CA ALA A 218 4.16 0.32 -19.17
C ALA A 218 3.74 -0.62 -20.30
N LEU A 219 2.65 -1.36 -20.10
CA LEU A 219 2.03 -2.18 -21.14
C LEU A 219 0.89 -1.40 -21.83
N PRO A 220 1.05 -0.98 -23.10
CA PRO A 220 0.01 -0.24 -23.81
C PRO A 220 -1.33 -0.99 -23.84
N GLY A 221 -2.39 -0.29 -23.44
CA GLY A 221 -3.73 -0.87 -23.30
C GLY A 221 -4.13 -1.22 -21.86
N VAL A 222 -3.16 -1.40 -20.96
CA VAL A 222 -3.36 -1.59 -19.52
C VAL A 222 -2.80 -0.41 -18.73
N GLU A 223 -1.68 0.16 -19.17
CA GLU A 223 -0.95 1.23 -18.52
C GLU A 223 -0.55 2.31 -19.53
N GLU A 224 -0.51 3.56 -19.09
CA GLU A 224 0.04 4.67 -19.85
C GLU A 224 0.75 5.66 -18.93
N VAL A 225 1.80 6.30 -19.44
CA VAL A 225 2.44 7.46 -18.82
C VAL A 225 2.42 8.59 -19.84
N THR A 226 1.87 9.73 -19.44
CA THR A 226 1.74 10.92 -20.30
C THR A 226 2.40 12.12 -19.64
N GLY A 227 2.77 13.14 -20.42
CA GLY A 227 3.42 14.35 -19.94
C GLY A 227 4.96 14.26 -19.87
N PRO A 228 5.65 15.40 -19.71
CA PRO A 228 7.10 15.44 -19.57
C PRO A 228 7.54 15.10 -18.11
N PRO A 229 8.77 14.61 -17.90
CA PRO A 229 9.32 14.39 -16.56
C PRO A 229 9.13 15.59 -15.62
N GLY A 230 8.72 15.33 -14.38
CA GLY A 230 8.34 16.33 -13.38
C GLY A 230 6.86 16.74 -13.42
N ALA A 231 6.14 16.41 -14.49
CA ALA A 231 4.71 16.67 -14.66
C ALA A 231 3.99 15.49 -15.32
N ARG A 232 4.49 14.25 -15.13
CA ARG A 232 3.85 13.06 -15.70
C ARG A 232 2.56 12.69 -14.97
N THR A 233 1.66 12.04 -15.70
CA THR A 233 0.52 11.32 -15.14
C THR A 233 0.66 9.85 -15.52
N TYR A 234 0.79 8.98 -14.52
CA TYR A 234 0.69 7.53 -14.69
C TYR A 234 -0.76 7.11 -14.56
N ARG A 235 -1.26 6.32 -15.51
CA ARG A 235 -2.61 5.77 -15.47
C ARG A 235 -2.59 4.27 -15.72
N ARG A 236 -3.48 3.53 -15.06
CA ARG A 236 -3.64 2.10 -15.32
C ARG A 236 -5.05 1.60 -15.12
N ALA A 237 -5.39 0.52 -15.81
CA ALA A 237 -6.48 -0.36 -15.44
C ALA A 237 -6.09 -1.25 -14.25
N LEU A 238 -7.07 -1.56 -13.40
CA LEU A 238 -6.96 -2.40 -12.23
C LEU A 238 -8.04 -3.47 -12.24
N ARG A 239 -7.65 -4.73 -12.04
CA ARG A 239 -8.58 -5.81 -11.74
C ARG A 239 -8.93 -5.79 -10.26
N LEU A 240 -10.13 -5.37 -9.88
CA LEU A 240 -10.53 -5.31 -8.46
C LEU A 240 -11.64 -6.34 -8.17
N PRO A 241 -11.86 -6.70 -6.89
CA PRO A 241 -12.81 -7.74 -6.50
C PRO A 241 -14.24 -7.60 -7.05
N TYR A 242 -14.78 -6.38 -7.14
CA TYR A 242 -16.16 -6.14 -7.56
C TYR A 242 -16.26 -5.58 -8.99
N GLY A 243 -15.14 -5.24 -9.62
CA GLY A 243 -15.10 -4.84 -11.02
C GLY A 243 -13.77 -4.18 -11.42
N PRO A 244 -13.61 -3.78 -12.68
CA PRO A 244 -12.45 -3.01 -13.08
C PRO A 244 -12.43 -1.62 -12.44
N GLY A 245 -11.23 -1.07 -12.28
CA GLY A 245 -11.01 0.34 -11.97
C GLY A 245 -9.98 0.95 -12.90
N VAL A 246 -10.07 2.26 -13.12
CA VAL A 246 -9.01 3.07 -13.74
C VAL A 246 -8.49 4.05 -12.71
N VAL A 247 -7.17 4.11 -12.60
CA VAL A 247 -6.50 5.01 -11.65
C VAL A 247 -5.55 5.93 -12.41
N ALA A 248 -5.44 7.16 -11.95
CA ALA A 248 -4.46 8.12 -12.40
C ALA A 248 -3.69 8.65 -11.18
N VAL A 249 -2.37 8.79 -11.29
CA VAL A 249 -1.50 9.34 -10.27
C VAL A 249 -0.57 10.35 -10.92
N ASP A 250 -0.52 11.55 -10.37
CA ASP A 250 0.31 12.64 -10.87
C ASP A 250 1.70 12.59 -10.20
N GLU A 251 2.76 12.75 -10.99
CA GLU A 251 4.16 12.72 -10.54
C GLU A 251 4.47 13.89 -9.62
N HIS A 252 3.89 15.04 -9.91
CA HIS A 252 4.09 16.24 -9.11
C HIS A 252 3.52 16.02 -7.70
N ALA A 253 4.41 16.03 -6.71
CA ALA A 253 4.08 15.93 -5.30
C ALA A 253 4.22 17.31 -4.65
N PRO A 254 3.16 18.14 -4.57
CA PRO A 254 3.23 19.49 -3.99
C PRO A 254 3.43 19.49 -2.46
N GLY A 255 3.77 18.34 -1.86
CA GLY A 255 3.84 18.13 -0.42
C GLY A 255 4.32 16.73 -0.06
N ARG A 256 3.69 16.11 0.95
CA ARG A 256 3.99 14.74 1.40
C ARG A 256 2.96 13.72 0.92
N TRP A 257 2.44 13.93 -0.29
CA TRP A 257 1.47 13.05 -0.91
C TRP A 257 1.57 13.12 -2.43
N LEU A 258 1.14 12.05 -3.09
CA LEU A 258 0.82 12.05 -4.52
C LEU A 258 -0.67 12.29 -4.71
N GLU A 259 -1.04 13.06 -5.73
CA GLU A 259 -2.44 13.23 -6.12
C GLU A 259 -2.87 12.06 -6.98
N ALA A 260 -4.02 11.47 -6.64
CA ALA A 260 -4.57 10.34 -7.36
C ALA A 260 -6.07 10.52 -7.64
N ARG A 261 -6.54 9.95 -8.75
CA ARG A 261 -7.95 9.95 -9.17
C ARG A 261 -8.35 8.53 -9.52
N LEU A 262 -9.41 8.03 -8.89
CA LEU A 262 -9.87 6.65 -9.04
C LEU A 262 -11.28 6.61 -9.63
N ARG A 263 -11.43 6.01 -10.80
CA ARG A 263 -12.73 5.67 -11.40
C ARG A 263 -12.95 4.17 -11.22
N LEU A 264 -13.88 3.79 -10.36
CA LEU A 264 -14.13 2.40 -10.00
C LEU A 264 -15.48 1.98 -10.56
N ALA A 265 -15.57 0.76 -11.10
CA ALA A 265 -16.86 0.16 -11.44
C ALA A 265 -17.73 -0.02 -10.18
N ASP A 266 -17.10 -0.31 -9.04
CA ASP A 266 -17.75 -0.41 -7.74
C ASP A 266 -16.90 0.26 -6.64
N LEU A 267 -17.52 1.12 -5.84
CA LEU A 267 -16.82 1.89 -4.81
C LEU A 267 -16.39 1.06 -3.59
N ARG A 268 -16.92 -0.16 -3.43
CA ARG A 268 -16.43 -1.13 -2.44
C ARG A 268 -14.96 -1.47 -2.66
N ASP A 269 -14.45 -1.29 -3.87
CA ASP A 269 -13.05 -1.52 -4.19
C ASP A 269 -12.13 -0.34 -3.86
N LEU A 270 -12.64 0.78 -3.33
CA LEU A 270 -11.82 1.96 -3.04
C LEU A 270 -10.64 1.64 -2.11
N THR A 271 -10.90 0.92 -1.02
CA THR A 271 -9.86 0.50 -0.08
C THR A 271 -8.80 -0.36 -0.76
N THR A 272 -9.23 -1.40 -1.49
CA THR A 272 -8.35 -2.31 -2.23
C THR A 272 -7.51 -1.57 -3.26
N ALA A 273 -8.12 -0.69 -4.06
CA ALA A 273 -7.44 0.10 -5.07
C ALA A 273 -6.39 1.04 -4.45
N VAL A 274 -6.71 1.69 -3.33
CA VAL A 274 -5.75 2.50 -2.58
C VAL A 274 -4.56 1.66 -2.14
N HIS A 275 -4.77 0.51 -1.48
CA HIS A 275 -3.67 -0.33 -1.00
C HIS A 275 -2.80 -0.87 -2.14
N ARG A 276 -3.39 -1.21 -3.29
CA ARG A 276 -2.62 -1.59 -4.49
C ARG A 276 -1.78 -0.45 -5.03
N LEU A 277 -2.31 0.78 -5.06
CA LEU A 277 -1.53 1.97 -5.44
C LEU A 277 -0.41 2.25 -4.44
N ARG A 278 -0.67 2.13 -3.14
CA ARG A 278 0.34 2.31 -2.09
C ARG A 278 1.49 1.32 -2.24
N ARG A 279 1.20 0.06 -2.58
CA ARG A 279 2.21 -0.97 -2.88
C ARG A 279 2.93 -0.70 -4.19
N LEU A 280 2.21 -0.39 -5.26
CA LEU A 280 2.78 -0.06 -6.58
C LEU A 280 3.81 1.06 -6.48
N LEU A 281 3.53 2.08 -5.66
CA LEU A 281 4.34 3.29 -5.52
C LEU A 281 5.26 3.25 -4.27
N ASP A 282 5.21 2.19 -3.47
CA ASP A 282 6.02 2.02 -2.26
C ASP A 282 5.93 3.22 -1.27
N LEU A 283 4.69 3.69 -1.05
CA LEU A 283 4.41 4.90 -0.25
C LEU A 283 4.59 4.70 1.25
N ASP A 284 4.53 3.45 1.71
CA ASP A 284 4.58 3.07 3.11
C ASP A 284 5.99 2.76 3.63
N ALA A 285 7.00 2.71 2.74
CA ALA A 285 8.40 2.50 3.13
C ALA A 285 8.98 3.64 3.98
N ASP A 286 9.95 3.28 4.83
CA ASP A 286 10.73 4.22 5.62
C ASP A 286 12.00 4.64 4.85
N PRO A 287 11.99 5.80 4.17
CA PRO A 287 13.16 6.25 3.44
C PRO A 287 14.32 6.62 4.35
N TYR A 288 14.08 6.91 5.65
CA TYR A 288 15.13 7.32 6.57
C TYR A 288 15.96 6.11 7.00
N ALA A 289 15.30 5.01 7.37
CA ALA A 289 15.98 3.75 7.70
C ALA A 289 16.77 3.20 6.50
N VAL A 290 16.21 3.31 5.29
CA VAL A 290 16.90 2.95 4.04
C VAL A 290 18.12 3.84 3.82
N ALA A 291 17.97 5.16 3.93
CA ALA A 291 19.06 6.11 3.70
C ALA A 291 20.17 5.99 4.75
N GLU A 292 19.84 5.76 6.02
CA GLU A 292 20.81 5.53 7.09
C GLU A 292 21.63 4.27 6.81
N ARG A 293 20.96 3.15 6.48
CA ARG A 293 21.64 1.88 6.24
C ARG A 293 22.50 1.91 4.99
N LEU A 294 21.93 2.34 3.86
CA LEU A 294 22.61 2.33 2.57
C LEU A 294 23.58 3.50 2.42
N GLY A 295 23.36 4.62 3.11
CA GLY A 295 24.28 5.76 3.13
C GLY A 295 25.59 5.46 3.87
N ALA A 296 25.60 4.46 4.75
CA ALA A 296 26.81 3.98 5.41
C ALA A 296 27.66 3.06 4.50
N ASP A 297 27.11 2.58 3.38
CA ASP A 297 27.84 1.77 2.40
C ASP A 297 28.68 2.69 1.48
N PRO A 298 30.01 2.56 1.43
CA PRO A 298 30.87 3.42 0.62
C PRO A 298 30.54 3.41 -0.88
N GLY A 299 30.00 2.30 -1.39
CA GLY A 299 29.61 2.16 -2.80
C GLY A 299 28.25 2.77 -3.13
N LEU A 300 27.46 3.18 -2.13
CA LEU A 300 26.12 3.78 -2.31
C LEU A 300 25.98 5.17 -1.68
N ALA A 301 26.89 5.57 -0.78
CA ALA A 301 26.78 6.81 0.00
C ALA A 301 26.53 8.05 -0.87
N ALA A 302 27.27 8.21 -1.96
CA ALA A 302 27.12 9.34 -2.89
C ALA A 302 25.73 9.35 -3.56
N GLU A 303 25.25 8.18 -3.99
CA GLU A 303 23.95 8.03 -4.68
C GLU A 303 22.78 8.27 -3.72
N VAL A 304 22.89 7.79 -2.48
CA VAL A 304 21.90 7.99 -1.43
C VAL A 304 21.79 9.48 -1.08
N ALA A 305 22.92 10.17 -0.96
CA ALA A 305 22.95 11.62 -0.71
C ALA A 305 22.38 12.42 -1.89
N ALA A 306 22.68 12.02 -3.13
CA ALA A 306 22.22 12.71 -4.33
C ALA A 306 20.72 12.55 -4.59
N ARG A 307 20.13 11.40 -4.21
CA ARG A 307 18.73 11.06 -4.52
C ARG A 307 17.98 10.56 -3.28
N PRO A 308 17.75 11.39 -2.26
CA PRO A 308 17.04 10.96 -1.06
C PRO A 308 15.61 10.50 -1.38
N GLY A 309 15.22 9.36 -0.81
CA GLY A 309 13.85 8.86 -0.93
C GLY A 309 13.56 8.03 -2.18
N VAL A 310 14.59 7.45 -2.81
CA VAL A 310 14.42 6.36 -3.79
C VAL A 310 13.56 5.25 -3.18
N ARG A 311 12.66 4.73 -4.00
CA ARG A 311 11.71 3.67 -3.63
C ARG A 311 12.03 2.36 -4.32
N SER A 312 11.48 1.28 -3.77
CA SER A 312 11.44 -0.04 -4.40
C SER A 312 9.99 -0.35 -4.76
N PRO A 313 9.49 0.18 -5.89
CA PRO A 313 8.08 0.11 -6.19
C PRO A 313 7.64 -1.35 -6.33
N GLY A 314 6.43 -1.69 -5.91
CA GLY A 314 5.84 -3.02 -6.11
C GLY A 314 5.04 -3.12 -7.42
N ALA A 315 4.12 -4.08 -7.50
CA ALA A 315 3.15 -4.24 -8.58
C ALA A 315 1.72 -4.03 -8.06
N ALA A 316 0.84 -3.42 -8.87
CA ALA A 316 -0.56 -3.24 -8.48
C ALA A 316 -1.37 -4.54 -8.50
N ASP A 317 -1.00 -5.46 -9.41
CA ASP A 317 -1.47 -6.84 -9.48
C ASP A 317 -0.21 -7.75 -9.51
N PRO A 318 0.05 -8.52 -8.43
CA PRO A 318 1.26 -9.33 -8.33
C PRO A 318 1.33 -10.47 -9.35
N GLU A 319 0.18 -11.05 -9.71
CA GLU A 319 0.09 -12.17 -10.64
C GLU A 319 0.25 -11.68 -12.09
N GLU A 320 -0.40 -10.55 -12.42
CA GLU A 320 -0.18 -9.87 -13.70
C GLU A 320 1.30 -9.57 -13.93
N TYR A 321 1.97 -8.97 -12.95
CA TYR A 321 3.39 -8.64 -13.07
C TYR A 321 4.24 -9.88 -13.27
N ALA A 322 3.97 -10.95 -12.51
CA ALA A 322 4.73 -12.19 -12.60
C ALA A 322 4.63 -12.84 -14.00
N LEU A 323 3.42 -12.88 -14.56
CA LEU A 323 3.19 -13.38 -15.91
C LEU A 323 3.91 -12.51 -16.95
N ARG A 324 3.82 -11.19 -16.83
CA ARG A 324 4.52 -10.25 -17.73
C ARG A 324 6.04 -10.36 -17.64
N ALA A 325 6.59 -10.59 -16.45
CA ALA A 325 8.02 -10.78 -16.26
C ALA A 325 8.54 -12.02 -17.00
N VAL A 326 7.78 -13.13 -16.98
CA VAL A 326 8.12 -14.36 -17.71
C VAL A 326 7.92 -14.21 -19.22
N LEU A 327 6.88 -13.49 -19.66
CA LEU A 327 6.56 -13.30 -21.08
C LEU A 327 7.48 -12.26 -21.77
N GLY A 328 7.93 -11.26 -21.03
CA GLY A 328 8.58 -10.07 -21.59
C GLY A 328 7.59 -9.14 -22.32
N PRO A 329 8.02 -7.93 -22.72
CA PRO A 329 7.12 -6.88 -23.22
C PRO A 329 6.36 -7.24 -24.50
N GLY A 330 7.07 -7.83 -25.48
CA GLY A 330 6.49 -8.15 -26.80
C GLY A 330 5.41 -9.22 -26.72
N GLU A 331 5.68 -10.31 -25.99
CA GLU A 331 4.71 -11.39 -25.83
C GLU A 331 3.56 -10.98 -24.90
N SER A 332 3.83 -10.17 -23.86
CA SER A 332 2.77 -9.58 -23.02
C SER A 332 1.75 -8.79 -23.84
N ALA A 333 2.20 -8.02 -24.85
CA ALA A 333 1.31 -7.27 -25.73
C ALA A 333 0.45 -8.19 -26.61
N ARG A 334 1.02 -9.30 -27.12
CA ARG A 334 0.26 -10.31 -27.90
C ARG A 334 -0.77 -11.04 -27.03
N VAL A 335 -0.37 -11.45 -25.84
CA VAL A 335 -1.24 -12.11 -24.85
C VAL A 335 -2.39 -11.19 -24.44
N LEU A 336 -2.12 -9.90 -24.21
CA LEU A 336 -3.17 -8.91 -23.93
C LEU A 336 -4.15 -8.78 -25.10
N ALA A 337 -3.65 -8.73 -26.34
CA ALA A 337 -4.50 -8.62 -27.52
C ALA A 337 -5.38 -9.86 -27.74
N ALA A 338 -4.85 -11.06 -27.45
CA ALA A 338 -5.56 -12.32 -27.68
C ALA A 338 -6.51 -12.71 -26.53
N HIS A 339 -6.15 -12.41 -25.28
CA HIS A 339 -6.82 -12.94 -24.10
C HIS A 339 -7.24 -11.87 -23.08
N GLY A 340 -6.96 -10.59 -23.33
CA GLY A 340 -7.29 -9.50 -22.42
C GLY A 340 -8.80 -9.38 -22.21
N THR A 341 -9.21 -8.99 -21.00
CA THR A 341 -10.62 -8.69 -20.71
C THR A 341 -10.91 -7.23 -21.06
N PRO A 342 -11.76 -6.90 -22.04
CA PRO A 342 -12.08 -5.51 -22.36
C PRO A 342 -12.66 -4.75 -21.15
N LEU A 343 -12.37 -3.46 -21.05
CA LEU A 343 -13.03 -2.58 -20.10
C LEU A 343 -14.39 -2.16 -20.65
N ASP A 344 -15.44 -2.18 -19.82
CA ASP A 344 -16.78 -1.72 -20.20
C ASP A 344 -16.78 -0.24 -20.61
N ALA A 345 -15.92 0.55 -19.98
CA ALA A 345 -15.73 1.97 -20.26
C ALA A 345 -14.23 2.29 -20.41
N PRO A 346 -13.67 2.10 -21.63
CA PRO A 346 -12.29 2.46 -21.97
C PRO A 346 -11.99 3.93 -21.66
N ASP A 347 -10.72 4.26 -21.46
CA ASP A 347 -10.28 5.57 -20.99
C ASP A 347 -8.99 6.04 -21.64
N GLY A 348 -9.11 6.75 -22.77
CA GLY A 348 -7.95 7.05 -23.61
C GLY A 348 -7.37 5.76 -24.19
N THR A 349 -6.10 5.46 -23.91
CA THR A 349 -5.46 4.23 -24.42
C THR A 349 -5.75 3.00 -23.57
N LEU A 350 -6.32 3.17 -22.37
CA LEU A 350 -6.67 2.09 -21.46
C LEU A 350 -7.92 1.36 -21.95
N ARG A 351 -7.77 0.09 -22.33
CA ARG A 351 -8.82 -0.67 -23.03
C ARG A 351 -9.11 -2.04 -22.45
N ALA A 352 -8.20 -2.63 -21.68
CA ALA A 352 -8.37 -3.99 -21.17
C ALA A 352 -7.67 -4.21 -19.82
N LEU A 353 -8.11 -5.25 -19.13
CA LEU A 353 -7.36 -5.90 -18.05
C LEU A 353 -6.48 -7.00 -18.66
N PHE A 354 -5.29 -7.19 -18.07
CA PHE A 354 -4.44 -8.32 -18.42
C PHE A 354 -5.14 -9.66 -18.07
N PRO A 355 -4.86 -10.74 -18.81
CA PRO A 355 -5.45 -12.05 -18.56
C PRO A 355 -5.12 -12.58 -17.16
N THR A 356 -6.05 -13.34 -16.58
CA THR A 356 -5.83 -14.05 -15.31
C THR A 356 -4.89 -15.24 -15.52
N PRO A 357 -4.23 -15.76 -14.46
CA PRO A 357 -3.44 -16.98 -14.58
C PRO A 357 -4.23 -18.16 -15.15
N ALA A 358 -5.49 -18.32 -14.75
CA ALA A 358 -6.36 -19.39 -15.26
C ALA A 358 -6.51 -19.36 -16.80
N ALA A 359 -6.50 -18.17 -17.41
CA ALA A 359 -6.61 -18.02 -18.86
C ALA A 359 -5.32 -18.40 -19.62
N LEU A 360 -4.18 -18.50 -18.94
CA LEU A 360 -2.86 -18.71 -19.55
C LEU A 360 -2.23 -20.06 -19.20
N THR A 361 -2.96 -20.98 -18.57
CA THR A 361 -2.44 -22.29 -18.14
C THR A 361 -1.92 -23.14 -19.30
N GLY A 362 -2.48 -22.97 -20.51
CA GLY A 362 -2.04 -23.61 -21.75
C GLY A 362 -1.01 -22.83 -22.57
N HIS A 363 -0.58 -21.65 -22.12
CA HIS A 363 0.40 -20.84 -22.85
C HIS A 363 1.78 -21.51 -22.83
N PRO A 364 2.53 -21.58 -23.95
CA PRO A 364 3.80 -22.33 -24.01
C PRO A 364 4.86 -21.82 -23.03
N VAL A 365 4.97 -20.50 -22.88
CA VAL A 365 5.97 -19.87 -21.98
C VAL A 365 5.40 -19.64 -20.56
N ALA A 366 4.30 -18.90 -20.42
CA ALA A 366 3.71 -18.62 -19.10
C ALA A 366 2.96 -19.79 -18.45
N GLY A 367 2.62 -20.86 -19.18
CA GLY A 367 1.74 -21.95 -18.71
C GLY A 367 2.14 -22.62 -17.40
N PRO A 368 3.44 -22.93 -17.16
CA PRO A 368 3.87 -23.48 -15.88
C PRO A 368 3.60 -22.53 -14.70
N LEU A 369 3.99 -21.26 -14.81
CA LEU A 369 3.72 -20.25 -13.77
C LEU A 369 2.21 -20.01 -13.60
N ALA A 370 1.49 -19.89 -14.72
CA ALA A 370 0.06 -19.65 -14.75
C ALA A 370 -0.73 -20.75 -14.05
N ARG A 371 -0.34 -22.02 -14.22
CA ARG A 371 -0.92 -23.16 -13.49
C ARG A 371 -0.67 -23.06 -11.99
N ALA A 372 0.59 -22.82 -11.60
CA ALA A 372 0.95 -22.73 -10.19
C ALA A 372 0.24 -21.59 -9.44
N LEU A 373 -0.01 -20.47 -10.13
CA LEU A 373 -0.81 -19.38 -9.60
C LEU A 373 -2.30 -19.73 -9.56
N ALA A 374 -2.84 -20.33 -10.63
CA ALA A 374 -4.26 -20.64 -10.75
C ALA A 374 -4.75 -21.72 -9.76
N ASP A 375 -3.92 -22.72 -9.46
CA ASP A 375 -4.23 -23.76 -8.47
C ASP A 375 -3.83 -23.38 -7.03
N GLY A 376 -3.13 -22.24 -6.87
CA GLY A 376 -2.72 -21.69 -5.58
C GLY A 376 -1.53 -22.41 -4.94
N THR A 377 -0.83 -23.27 -5.67
CA THR A 377 0.45 -23.87 -5.23
C THR A 377 1.56 -22.82 -5.08
N LEU A 378 1.49 -21.74 -5.86
CA LEU A 378 2.26 -20.52 -5.67
C LEU A 378 1.32 -19.35 -5.37
N ARG A 379 1.59 -18.62 -4.29
CA ARG A 379 0.86 -17.41 -3.92
C ARG A 379 1.77 -16.20 -3.97
N LEU A 380 1.31 -15.15 -4.65
CA LEU A 380 2.03 -13.87 -4.73
C LEU A 380 1.21 -12.71 -4.14
N ASP A 381 0.11 -13.02 -3.45
CA ASP A 381 -0.75 -12.01 -2.84
C ASP A 381 -0.05 -11.27 -1.69
N PRO A 382 -0.59 -10.12 -1.22
CA PRO A 382 0.06 -9.31 -0.19
C PRO A 382 0.24 -9.99 1.15
N GLY A 383 -0.34 -11.17 1.38
CA GLY A 383 -0.12 -11.99 2.56
C GLY A 383 0.71 -13.23 2.30
N ALA A 384 1.33 -13.37 1.13
CA ALA A 384 2.22 -14.49 0.85
C ALA A 384 3.46 -14.46 1.76
N ASP A 385 3.92 -15.65 2.14
CA ASP A 385 5.22 -15.83 2.78
C ASP A 385 6.32 -15.69 1.73
N ARG A 386 7.33 -14.86 2.00
CA ARG A 386 8.35 -14.54 1.01
C ARG A 386 9.30 -15.71 0.76
N ASP A 387 9.56 -16.53 1.76
CA ASP A 387 10.47 -17.66 1.65
C ASP A 387 9.77 -18.83 0.92
N GLU A 388 8.51 -19.11 1.28
CA GLU A 388 7.70 -20.10 0.55
C GLU A 388 7.50 -19.68 -0.92
N ALA A 389 7.23 -18.40 -1.18
CA ALA A 389 7.10 -17.90 -2.54
C ALA A 389 8.41 -17.97 -3.33
N ALA A 390 9.56 -17.74 -2.68
CA ALA A 390 10.87 -17.89 -3.33
C ALA A 390 11.15 -19.34 -3.73
N LEU A 391 10.85 -20.30 -2.84
CA LEU A 391 10.96 -21.73 -3.14
C LEU A 391 9.99 -22.15 -4.26
N GLY A 392 8.74 -21.68 -4.18
CA GLY A 392 7.72 -21.96 -5.18
C GLY A 392 8.09 -21.42 -6.56
N LEU A 393 8.62 -20.19 -6.65
CA LEU A 393 9.13 -19.62 -7.90
C LEU A 393 10.28 -20.44 -8.48
N GLY A 394 11.24 -20.87 -7.66
CA GLY A 394 12.35 -21.71 -8.08
C GLY A 394 11.93 -23.11 -8.57
N ALA A 395 10.77 -23.59 -8.14
CA ALA A 395 10.20 -24.87 -8.58
C ALA A 395 9.41 -24.77 -9.89
N VAL A 396 9.12 -23.55 -10.39
CA VAL A 396 8.39 -23.37 -11.66
C VAL A 396 9.30 -23.78 -12.84
N PRO A 397 8.89 -24.74 -13.69
CA PRO A 397 9.67 -25.15 -14.85
C PRO A 397 9.99 -23.99 -15.79
N GLY A 398 11.27 -23.83 -16.14
CA GLY A 398 11.75 -22.77 -17.05
C GLY A 398 11.88 -21.40 -16.39
N MET A 399 11.73 -21.28 -15.06
CA MET A 399 11.92 -20.01 -14.36
C MET A 399 13.40 -19.64 -14.29
N ASP A 400 13.74 -18.50 -14.90
CA ASP A 400 15.06 -17.89 -14.77
C ASP A 400 15.24 -17.24 -13.38
N PRO A 401 16.39 -17.42 -12.69
CA PRO A 401 16.64 -16.82 -11.37
C PRO A 401 16.53 -15.29 -11.36
N GLY A 402 16.90 -14.62 -12.45
CA GLY A 402 16.79 -13.17 -12.57
C GLY A 402 15.34 -12.71 -12.62
N THR A 403 14.52 -13.42 -13.40
CA THR A 403 13.07 -13.24 -13.45
C THR A 403 12.42 -13.52 -12.11
N ALA A 404 12.79 -14.61 -11.44
CA ALA A 404 12.29 -14.94 -10.10
C ALA A 404 12.62 -13.84 -9.08
N ALA A 405 13.84 -13.28 -9.12
CA ALA A 405 14.24 -12.17 -8.27
C ALA A 405 13.40 -10.92 -8.56
N LEU A 406 13.14 -10.58 -9.83
CA LEU A 406 12.26 -9.46 -10.19
C LEU A 406 10.83 -9.66 -9.67
N ILE A 407 10.28 -10.88 -9.79
CA ILE A 407 8.95 -11.21 -9.25
C ILE A 407 8.93 -11.01 -7.74
N ARG A 408 9.96 -11.45 -7.02
CA ARG A 408 10.04 -11.23 -5.57
C ARG A 408 10.06 -9.75 -5.19
N VAL A 409 10.88 -8.94 -5.87
CA VAL A 409 10.94 -7.48 -5.63
C VAL A 409 9.58 -6.84 -5.89
N ARG A 410 8.97 -7.14 -7.03
CA ARG A 410 7.84 -6.36 -7.57
C ARG A 410 6.50 -6.93 -7.13
N SER A 411 6.28 -8.23 -7.25
CA SER A 411 5.02 -8.87 -6.87
C SER A 411 4.88 -8.97 -5.35
N LEU A 412 5.93 -9.39 -4.63
CA LEU A 412 5.88 -9.55 -3.16
C LEU A 412 6.24 -8.29 -2.38
N GLY A 413 6.79 -7.26 -3.05
CA GLY A 413 7.34 -6.08 -2.38
C GLY A 413 8.46 -6.46 -1.41
N ASP A 414 9.30 -7.44 -1.77
CA ASP A 414 10.40 -7.89 -0.93
C ASP A 414 11.53 -6.84 -0.96
N PRO A 415 11.85 -6.17 0.18
CA PRO A 415 12.88 -5.15 0.23
C PRO A 415 14.30 -5.72 0.19
N ASP A 416 14.46 -7.04 0.33
CA ASP A 416 15.75 -7.68 0.58
C ASP A 416 16.05 -8.82 -0.42
N VAL A 417 15.86 -8.57 -1.71
CA VAL A 417 16.18 -9.56 -2.75
C VAL A 417 17.62 -9.38 -3.23
N PRO A 418 18.45 -10.45 -3.23
CA PRO A 418 19.80 -10.39 -3.81
C PRO A 418 19.77 -10.03 -5.30
N ASP A 419 20.81 -9.34 -5.77
CA ASP A 419 20.95 -8.99 -7.19
C ASP A 419 21.48 -10.21 -7.98
N PRO A 420 20.68 -10.82 -8.87
CA PRO A 420 21.10 -11.98 -9.67
C PRO A 420 22.25 -11.64 -10.63
N ASP A 421 22.39 -10.37 -11.01
CA ASP A 421 23.43 -9.89 -11.93
C ASP A 421 24.75 -9.55 -11.21
N ALA A 422 24.77 -9.63 -9.87
CA ALA A 422 25.95 -9.38 -9.05
C ALA A 422 26.11 -10.43 -7.92
N PRO A 423 26.23 -11.73 -8.25
CA PRO A 423 26.35 -12.79 -7.25
C PRO A 423 27.70 -12.68 -6.50
N GLY A 424 27.66 -12.51 -5.18
CA GLY A 424 28.84 -12.54 -4.32
C GLY A 424 29.45 -11.19 -3.91
N ALA A 425 28.86 -10.05 -4.29
CA ALA A 425 29.14 -8.81 -3.58
C ALA A 425 28.60 -8.96 -2.14
N ASP A 426 29.49 -8.88 -1.15
CA ASP A 426 29.17 -9.14 0.25
C ASP A 426 28.04 -8.21 0.75
N ASP A 427 26.83 -8.77 0.74
CA ASP A 427 25.52 -8.13 0.86
C ASP A 427 25.21 -7.68 2.31
N ALA A 428 26.14 -7.91 3.24
CA ALA A 428 25.95 -7.59 4.65
C ALA A 428 25.66 -6.08 4.84
N GLY A 429 26.36 -5.22 4.10
CA GLY A 429 26.24 -3.75 4.16
C GLY A 429 24.91 -3.19 3.69
N THR A 430 24.25 -3.89 2.76
CA THR A 430 23.02 -3.44 2.09
C THR A 430 21.75 -4.07 2.68
N ARG A 431 21.86 -5.20 3.39
CA ARG A 431 20.74 -5.81 4.13
C ARG A 431 20.20 -4.86 5.21
N PRO A 432 18.87 -4.83 5.44
CA PRO A 432 17.82 -5.62 4.78
C PRO A 432 17.19 -4.90 3.56
N TRP A 433 17.94 -4.08 2.83
CA TRP A 433 17.44 -3.15 1.80
C TRP A 433 18.06 -3.37 0.42
N ARG A 434 18.38 -4.61 0.07
CA ARG A 434 19.06 -4.95 -1.20
C ARG A 434 18.25 -4.56 -2.44
N SER A 435 16.93 -4.65 -2.38
CA SER A 435 16.05 -4.19 -3.45
C SER A 435 16.17 -2.67 -3.66
N TYR A 436 16.30 -1.89 -2.58
CA TYR A 436 16.57 -0.44 -2.67
C TYR A 436 17.98 -0.14 -3.16
N ALA A 437 19.00 -0.89 -2.72
CA ALA A 437 20.36 -0.74 -3.21
C ALA A 437 20.43 -0.89 -4.74
N ARG A 438 19.72 -1.88 -5.30
CA ARG A 438 19.58 -2.06 -6.76
C ARG A 438 18.95 -0.83 -7.43
N ARG A 439 17.95 -0.19 -6.80
CA ARG A 439 17.32 1.03 -7.32
C ARG A 439 18.26 2.23 -7.29
N TYR A 440 19.04 2.42 -6.24
CA TYR A 440 20.08 3.45 -6.19
C TYR A 440 21.14 3.25 -7.28
N ARG A 441 21.63 2.02 -7.47
CA ARG A 441 22.59 1.69 -8.55
C ARG A 441 21.99 1.94 -9.95
N ALA A 442 20.72 1.61 -10.14
CA ALA A 442 20.04 1.84 -11.42
C ALA A 442 19.83 3.34 -11.71
N ALA A 443 19.53 4.14 -10.69
CA ALA A 443 19.42 5.59 -10.80
C ALA A 443 20.77 6.24 -11.13
N ALA A 444 21.86 5.74 -10.53
CA ALA A 444 23.23 6.19 -10.79
C ALA A 444 23.64 6.04 -12.26
N ARG A 445 23.21 4.96 -12.94
CA ARG A 445 23.54 4.71 -14.35
C ARG A 445 22.80 5.62 -15.34
N ARG A 446 21.77 6.35 -14.90
CA ARG A 446 20.95 7.24 -15.74
C ARG A 446 21.37 8.72 -15.68
N GLY A 447 22.05 9.12 -14.60
CA GLY A 447 22.61 10.47 -14.43
C GLY A 447 24.06 10.50 -14.86
#